data_AF-A0A6L8UYV2-F1
#
_entry.id   AF-A0A6L8UYV2-F1
#
_cell.length_a   1.000
_cell.length_b   1.000
_cell.length_c   1.000
_cell.angle_alpha   90.00
_cell.angle_beta   90.00
_cell.angle_gamma   90.00
#
_symmetry.space_group_name_H-M   'P 1'
#
loop_
_entity.id
_entity.type
_entity.pdbx_description
1 polymer ?
#
loop_
_entity_poly.entity_id
_entity_poly.type
_entity_poly.pdbx_seq_one_letter_code
_entity_poly.pdbx_strand_id
1 'polypeptide(L)'
;MNKQTNWYKKLVVTALTVSIGLSAGMISAPHQADAATVSTTASSITATSRGSSVISIGRNYLGTPYLFGSKSGQTNTFDCSSFTQYVFKRVGVNLPRTSKSQAQVGSYVSRSNLRTGDLVFFSNPGKPGVINHVAIYMGGGNLLQTYGAGGVRITNMHSGTWSSRYMTARRVL
;
A
#
# COMPACT_ATOMS: atom_id res chain seq x y z
N MET A 1 3.04 26.96 65.02
CA MET A 1 3.76 25.69 64.82
C MET A 1 4.31 25.63 63.39
N ASN A 2 5.64 25.55 63.26
CA ASN A 2 6.45 24.81 62.26
C ASN A 2 6.05 24.85 60.77
N LYS A 3 6.93 25.07 59.78
CA LYS A 3 8.41 25.05 59.68
C LYS A 3 8.78 25.57 58.26
N GLN A 4 9.88 26.34 58.16
CA GLN A 4 11.04 26.20 57.23
C GLN A 4 10.76 26.21 55.69
N THR A 5 11.48 26.88 54.78
CA THR A 5 12.80 27.55 54.81
C THR A 5 13.01 28.40 53.55
N ASN A 6 13.58 29.59 53.72
CA ASN A 6 14.17 30.42 52.66
C ASN A 6 15.53 29.87 52.25
N TRP A 7 15.87 29.91 50.95
CA TRP A 7 17.28 29.91 50.52
C TRP A 7 17.50 30.63 49.18
N TYR A 8 17.15 31.93 49.15
CA TYR A 8 17.77 32.86 48.21
C TYR A 8 19.24 33.05 48.62
N LYS A 9 20.17 32.63 47.77
CA LYS A 9 21.54 33.13 47.80
C LYS A 9 21.79 33.94 46.52
N LYS A 10 21.82 35.25 46.71
CA LYS A 10 22.48 36.20 45.80
C LYS A 10 23.98 35.94 45.85
N LEU A 11 24.68 36.10 44.72
CA LEU A 11 25.98 36.76 44.68
C LEU A 11 26.26 37.23 43.23
N VAL A 12 26.28 38.54 43.08
CA VAL A 12 26.82 39.27 41.93
C VAL A 12 28.30 39.52 42.24
N VAL A 13 29.22 39.10 41.37
CA VAL A 13 30.51 39.77 41.19
C VAL A 13 30.91 39.69 39.72
N THR A 14 31.00 40.86 39.13
CA THR A 14 31.62 41.23 37.86
C THR A 14 33.09 40.82 37.79
N ALA A 15 33.49 40.11 36.72
CA ALA A 15 34.88 40.05 36.30
C ALA A 15 34.96 40.49 34.84
N LEU A 16 35.58 41.66 34.66
CA LEU A 16 35.99 42.23 33.39
C LEU A 16 37.25 41.48 32.92
N THR A 17 37.18 40.75 31.81
CA THR A 17 38.39 40.38 31.07
C THR A 17 38.20 40.66 29.59
N VAL A 18 38.96 41.63 29.11
CA VAL A 18 39.19 41.89 27.69
C VAL A 18 40.11 40.79 27.18
N SER A 19 39.64 40.04 26.19
CA SER A 19 40.48 39.20 25.35
C SER A 19 40.08 39.42 23.90
N ILE A 20 40.86 40.24 23.20
CA ILE A 20 40.84 40.34 21.74
C ILE A 20 41.48 39.05 21.20
N GLY A 21 40.73 38.30 20.38
CA GLY A 21 41.22 37.15 19.65
C GLY A 21 40.46 36.99 18.35
N LEU A 22 41.05 37.46 17.25
CA LEU A 22 40.61 37.18 15.88
C LEU A 22 40.59 35.65 15.64
N SER A 23 39.57 35.14 14.95
CA SER A 23 39.73 34.37 13.69
C SER A 23 38.40 33.83 13.18
N ALA A 24 38.20 33.99 11.88
CA ALA A 24 37.05 33.58 11.10
C ALA A 24 36.82 32.06 11.10
N GLY A 25 35.55 31.65 10.97
CA GLY A 25 35.18 30.25 10.76
C GLY A 25 33.67 30.08 10.67
N MET A 26 33.11 30.36 9.49
CA MET A 26 31.72 30.05 9.15
C MET A 26 31.53 28.54 9.31
N ILE A 27 30.73 28.11 10.29
CA ILE A 27 30.30 26.73 10.40
C ILE A 27 29.21 26.53 9.34
N SER A 28 29.63 26.23 8.11
CA SER A 28 28.76 25.61 7.13
C SER A 28 28.36 24.25 7.68
N ALA A 29 27.11 24.12 8.13
CA ALA A 29 26.53 22.81 8.39
C ALA A 29 26.62 21.98 7.09
N PRO A 30 27.05 20.71 7.15
CA PRO A 30 27.02 19.86 5.98
C PRO A 30 25.56 19.63 5.60
N HIS A 31 25.17 20.13 4.43
CA HIS A 31 23.89 19.87 3.78
C HIS A 31 23.86 18.41 3.34
N GLN A 32 23.56 17.50 4.26
CA GLN A 32 23.30 16.11 3.92
C GLN A 32 21.79 15.89 3.69
N ALA A 33 21.50 15.39 2.49
CA ALA A 33 20.41 14.47 2.14
C ALA A 33 19.18 14.98 1.34
N ASP A 34 19.39 15.40 0.08
CA ASP A 34 18.34 15.42 -0.96
C ASP A 34 18.16 14.08 -1.71
N ALA A 35 19.07 13.12 -1.54
CA ALA A 35 19.05 11.86 -2.30
C ALA A 35 17.93 10.87 -1.90
N ALA A 36 17.48 10.88 -0.63
CA ALA A 36 16.42 10.00 -0.14
C ALA A 36 15.02 10.40 -0.62
N THR A 37 14.79 11.70 -0.78
CA THR A 37 13.50 12.28 -1.20
C THR A 37 13.22 12.04 -2.69
N VAL A 38 14.27 12.11 -3.54
CA VAL A 38 14.16 11.85 -4.98
C VAL A 38 13.90 10.36 -5.26
N SER A 39 14.57 9.46 -4.52
CA SER A 39 14.38 8.01 -4.66
C SER A 39 12.96 7.57 -4.27
N THR A 40 12.42 8.13 -3.19
CA THR A 40 11.05 7.85 -2.73
C THR A 40 10.01 8.33 -3.74
N THR A 41 10.23 9.53 -4.31
CA THR A 41 9.34 10.09 -5.34
C THR A 41 9.38 9.25 -6.62
N ALA A 42 10.55 8.88 -7.12
CA ALA A 42 10.71 8.05 -8.32
C ALA A 42 10.09 6.64 -8.16
N SER A 43 10.29 6.00 -7.00
CA SER A 43 9.64 4.72 -6.67
C SER A 43 8.12 4.86 -6.61
N SER A 44 7.60 5.96 -6.06
CA SER A 44 6.14 6.20 -5.98
C SER A 44 5.50 6.45 -7.35
N ILE A 45 6.19 7.17 -8.24
CA ILE A 45 5.75 7.40 -9.63
C ILE A 45 5.75 6.07 -10.39
N THR A 46 6.80 5.26 -10.21
CA THR A 46 6.90 3.92 -10.82
C THR A 46 5.82 2.98 -10.30
N ALA A 47 5.51 2.98 -9.01
CA ALA A 47 4.42 2.19 -8.45
C ALA A 47 3.06 2.63 -9.00
N THR A 48 2.84 3.94 -9.12
CA THR A 48 1.61 4.51 -9.71
C THR A 48 1.46 4.12 -11.19
N SER A 49 2.55 4.17 -11.95
CA SER A 49 2.53 3.76 -13.37
C SER A 49 2.25 2.27 -13.51
N ARG A 50 2.89 1.42 -12.69
CA ARG A 50 2.63 -0.03 -12.65
C ARG A 50 1.18 -0.35 -12.27
N GLY A 51 0.61 0.36 -11.29
CA GLY A 51 -0.79 0.20 -10.89
C GLY A 51 -1.75 0.47 -12.05
N SER A 52 -1.53 1.57 -12.76
CA SER A 52 -2.28 1.91 -13.99
C SER A 52 -2.11 0.86 -15.09
N SER A 53 -0.91 0.33 -15.30
CA SER A 53 -0.65 -0.76 -16.26
C SER A 53 -1.42 -2.04 -15.91
N VAL A 54 -1.43 -2.45 -14.63
CA VAL A 54 -2.22 -3.60 -14.16
C VAL A 54 -3.70 -3.42 -14.50
N ILE A 55 -4.26 -2.24 -14.25
CA ILE A 55 -5.66 -1.97 -14.59
C ILE A 55 -5.91 -1.99 -16.10
N SER A 56 -5.03 -1.36 -16.89
CA SER A 56 -5.14 -1.36 -18.36
C SER A 56 -5.12 -2.78 -18.93
N ILE A 57 -4.17 -3.60 -18.49
CA ILE A 57 -4.04 -5.00 -18.92
C ILE A 57 -5.29 -5.80 -18.52
N GLY A 58 -5.75 -5.67 -17.27
CA GLY A 58 -6.92 -6.39 -16.81
C GLY A 58 -8.21 -6.01 -17.54
N ARG A 59 -8.35 -4.75 -17.97
CA ARG A 59 -9.53 -4.29 -18.74
C ARG A 59 -9.64 -4.95 -20.12
N ASN A 60 -8.52 -5.39 -20.71
CA ASN A 60 -8.55 -6.13 -21.98
C ASN A 60 -9.27 -7.48 -21.87
N TYR A 61 -9.53 -7.96 -20.67
CA TYR A 61 -10.20 -9.24 -20.41
C TYR A 61 -11.63 -9.07 -19.89
N LEU A 62 -12.21 -7.87 -19.93
CA LEU A 62 -13.61 -7.67 -19.54
C LEU A 62 -14.52 -8.64 -20.31
N GLY A 63 -15.42 -9.31 -19.59
CA GLY A 63 -16.31 -10.33 -20.13
C GLY A 63 -15.73 -11.75 -20.20
N THR A 64 -14.42 -11.95 -20.02
CA THR A 64 -13.84 -13.31 -20.03
C THR A 64 -14.53 -14.18 -18.98
N PRO A 65 -15.06 -15.36 -19.35
CA PRO A 65 -15.85 -16.20 -18.45
C PRO A 65 -15.11 -16.61 -17.18
N TYR A 66 -15.87 -16.71 -16.09
CA TYR A 66 -15.36 -17.27 -14.85
C TYR A 66 -15.42 -18.80 -14.90
N LEU A 67 -14.34 -19.47 -14.51
CA LEU A 67 -14.32 -20.89 -14.22
C LEU A 67 -13.49 -21.13 -12.96
N PHE A 68 -14.11 -21.69 -11.92
CA PHE A 68 -13.41 -21.98 -10.67
C PHE A 68 -12.24 -22.95 -10.95
N GLY A 69 -11.03 -22.58 -10.50
CA GLY A 69 -9.85 -23.41 -10.70
C GLY A 69 -9.18 -23.26 -12.07
N SER A 70 -9.54 -22.27 -12.91
CA SER A 70 -8.87 -22.02 -14.20
C SER A 70 -7.35 -22.07 -14.09
N LYS A 71 -6.68 -22.77 -15.00
CA LYS A 71 -5.22 -22.97 -14.92
C LYS A 71 -4.49 -21.64 -15.05
N SER A 72 -3.36 -21.52 -14.35
CA SER A 72 -2.44 -20.37 -14.49
C SER A 72 -2.06 -20.15 -15.96
N GLY A 73 -2.02 -18.88 -16.38
CA GLY A 73 -1.57 -18.50 -17.71
C GLY A 73 -2.61 -18.59 -18.83
N GLN A 74 -3.76 -19.24 -18.60
CA GLN A 74 -4.85 -19.27 -19.59
C GLN A 74 -5.64 -17.96 -19.62
N THR A 75 -6.25 -17.65 -20.75
CA THR A 75 -7.05 -16.42 -20.95
C THR A 75 -8.47 -16.67 -21.45
N ASN A 76 -8.83 -17.92 -21.76
CA ASN A 76 -10.17 -18.26 -22.24
C ASN A 76 -11.18 -18.32 -21.09
N THR A 77 -10.70 -18.61 -19.88
CA THR A 77 -11.44 -18.53 -18.62
C THR A 77 -10.51 -18.09 -17.51
N PHE A 78 -11.07 -17.51 -16.45
CA PHE A 78 -10.34 -17.15 -15.24
C PHE A 78 -11.09 -17.56 -13.97
N ASP A 79 -10.36 -17.83 -12.90
CA ASP A 79 -10.86 -17.59 -11.54
C ASP A 79 -10.27 -16.29 -10.99
N CYS A 80 -10.72 -15.87 -9.81
CA CYS A 80 -10.29 -14.61 -9.22
C CYS A 80 -8.76 -14.51 -9.06
N SER A 81 -8.13 -15.59 -8.63
CA SER A 81 -6.69 -15.64 -8.35
C SER A 81 -5.82 -15.94 -9.58
N SER A 82 -6.32 -16.69 -10.57
CA SER A 82 -5.61 -16.89 -11.84
C SER A 82 -5.65 -15.61 -12.69
N PHE A 83 -6.73 -14.82 -12.60
CA PHE A 83 -6.82 -13.51 -13.23
C PHE A 83 -5.78 -12.53 -12.66
N THR A 84 -5.73 -12.36 -11.33
CA THR A 84 -4.73 -11.49 -10.71
C THR A 84 -3.32 -11.98 -11.02
N GLN A 85 -3.06 -13.29 -10.92
CA GLN A 85 -1.75 -13.84 -11.27
C GLN A 85 -1.35 -13.52 -12.71
N TYR A 86 -2.27 -13.66 -13.66
CA TYR A 86 -2.01 -13.35 -15.06
C TYR A 86 -1.67 -11.88 -15.28
N VAL A 87 -2.50 -10.97 -14.77
CA VAL A 87 -2.33 -9.52 -14.97
C VAL A 87 -1.04 -9.03 -14.32
N PHE A 88 -0.74 -9.46 -13.10
CA PHE A 88 0.46 -9.03 -12.37
C PHE A 88 1.74 -9.60 -12.98
N LYS A 89 1.69 -10.80 -13.56
CA LYS A 89 2.84 -11.40 -14.27
C LYS A 89 3.29 -10.52 -15.44
N ARG A 90 2.36 -9.83 -16.12
CA ARG A 90 2.66 -8.92 -17.24
C ARG A 90 3.40 -7.66 -16.83
N VAL A 91 3.34 -7.27 -15.55
CA VAL A 91 4.16 -6.19 -14.99
C VAL A 91 5.33 -6.72 -14.15
N GLY A 92 5.70 -8.00 -14.34
CA GLY A 92 6.86 -8.62 -13.71
C GLY A 92 6.64 -9.09 -12.27
N VAL A 93 5.40 -9.12 -11.76
CA VAL A 93 5.10 -9.60 -10.40
C VAL A 93 4.57 -11.03 -10.44
N ASN A 94 5.29 -11.95 -9.79
CA ASN A 94 4.87 -13.34 -9.66
C ASN A 94 3.97 -13.50 -8.43
N LEU A 95 2.69 -13.77 -8.65
CA LEU A 95 1.76 -14.09 -7.57
C LEU A 95 1.59 -15.60 -7.42
N PRO A 96 1.40 -16.11 -6.18
CA PRO A 96 1.03 -17.50 -5.95
C PRO A 96 -0.37 -17.80 -6.51
N ARG A 97 -0.66 -19.09 -6.71
CA ARG A 97 -1.86 -19.53 -7.45
C ARG A 97 -3.18 -19.17 -6.76
N THR A 98 -3.25 -19.23 -5.43
CA THR A 98 -4.53 -19.12 -4.70
C THR A 98 -4.72 -17.75 -4.07
N SER A 99 -5.96 -17.29 -3.92
CA SER A 99 -6.28 -16.04 -3.23
C SER A 99 -5.78 -16.01 -1.78
N LYS A 100 -5.84 -17.15 -1.07
CA LYS A 100 -5.30 -17.28 0.29
C LYS A 100 -3.80 -17.04 0.33
N SER A 101 -3.04 -17.66 -0.57
CA SER A 101 -1.59 -17.44 -0.67
C SER A 101 -1.25 -16.03 -1.14
N GLN A 102 -2.04 -15.46 -2.06
CA GLN A 102 -1.85 -14.07 -2.50
C GLN A 102 -2.05 -13.07 -1.35
N ALA A 103 -2.93 -13.39 -0.39
CA ALA A 103 -3.13 -12.58 0.81
C ALA A 103 -1.96 -12.62 1.81
N GLN A 104 -0.94 -13.44 1.56
CA GLN A 104 0.25 -13.61 2.41
C GLN A 104 1.51 -12.97 1.81
N VAL A 105 1.46 -12.44 0.58
CA VAL A 105 2.60 -11.79 -0.06
C VAL A 105 2.42 -10.29 -0.15
N GLY A 106 3.54 -9.58 -0.28
CA GLY A 106 3.56 -8.11 -0.28
C GLY A 106 3.31 -7.51 1.10
N SER A 107 3.12 -6.19 1.13
CA SER A 107 2.91 -5.44 2.36
C SER A 107 1.42 -5.30 2.68
N TYR A 108 1.07 -5.31 3.97
CA TYR A 108 -0.27 -4.95 4.43
C TYR A 108 -0.65 -3.54 4.00
N VAL A 109 -1.91 -3.34 3.60
CA VAL A 109 -2.50 -2.03 3.32
C VAL A 109 -3.77 -1.87 4.14
N SER A 110 -3.85 -0.78 4.93
CA SER A 110 -5.09 -0.42 5.60
C SER A 110 -6.13 0.04 4.57
N ARG A 111 -7.42 -0.17 4.87
CA ARG A 111 -8.50 0.16 3.93
C ARG A 111 -8.50 1.62 3.47
N SER A 112 -8.11 2.55 4.35
CA SER A 112 -7.98 3.99 4.05
C SER A 112 -6.81 4.34 3.13
N ASN A 113 -5.81 3.46 3.02
CA ASN A 113 -4.59 3.68 2.25
C ASN A 113 -4.54 2.88 0.94
N LEU A 114 -5.71 2.39 0.48
CA LEU A 114 -5.82 1.68 -0.78
C LEU A 114 -5.40 2.57 -1.94
N ARG A 115 -4.60 1.99 -2.84
CA ARG A 115 -4.11 2.61 -4.07
C ARG A 115 -4.41 1.72 -5.26
N THR A 116 -4.54 2.31 -6.43
CA THR A 116 -4.74 1.58 -7.69
C THR A 116 -3.66 0.52 -7.86
N GLY A 117 -4.07 -0.72 -8.10
CA GLY A 117 -3.19 -1.89 -8.19
C GLY A 117 -3.02 -2.68 -6.90
N ASP A 118 -3.55 -2.24 -5.75
CA ASP A 118 -3.58 -3.07 -4.55
C ASP A 118 -4.52 -4.27 -4.73
N LEU A 119 -4.15 -5.43 -4.17
CA LEU A 119 -5.00 -6.60 -4.10
C LEU A 119 -5.93 -6.49 -2.89
N VAL A 120 -7.22 -6.69 -3.09
CA VAL A 120 -8.25 -6.65 -2.03
C VAL A 120 -8.87 -8.02 -1.86
N PHE A 121 -8.93 -8.50 -0.64
CA PHE A 121 -9.34 -9.85 -0.31
C PHE A 121 -10.66 -9.87 0.46
N PHE A 122 -11.52 -10.82 0.11
CA PHE A 122 -12.87 -10.94 0.67
C PHE A 122 -13.12 -12.34 1.23
N SER A 123 -13.96 -12.39 2.27
CA SER A 123 -14.40 -13.61 2.92
C SER A 123 -15.47 -14.33 2.10
N ASN A 124 -15.66 -15.63 2.35
CA ASN A 124 -16.80 -16.36 1.80
C ASN A 124 -18.12 -15.90 2.45
N PRO A 125 -19.22 -15.61 1.71
CA PRO A 125 -20.49 -15.22 2.31
C PRO A 125 -21.02 -16.25 3.31
N GLY A 126 -20.86 -17.54 3.02
CA GLY A 126 -21.30 -18.64 3.89
C GLY A 126 -20.27 -19.12 4.91
N LYS A 127 -19.05 -18.56 4.91
CA LYS A 127 -17.98 -18.88 5.88
C LYS A 127 -17.15 -17.62 6.16
N PRO A 128 -17.67 -16.69 6.98
CA PRO A 128 -16.92 -15.49 7.38
C PRO A 128 -15.55 -15.84 7.97
N GLY A 129 -14.58 -14.94 7.84
CA GLY A 129 -13.22 -15.16 8.34
C GLY A 129 -12.28 -15.94 7.41
N VAL A 130 -12.79 -16.60 6.38
CA VAL A 130 -11.96 -17.36 5.42
C VAL A 130 -11.93 -16.66 4.06
N ILE A 131 -10.73 -16.25 3.64
CA ILE A 131 -10.50 -15.66 2.31
C ILE A 131 -10.90 -16.68 1.23
N ASN A 132 -11.78 -16.27 0.33
CA ASN A 132 -12.16 -17.05 -0.84
C ASN A 132 -12.05 -16.27 -2.15
N HIS A 133 -11.83 -14.96 -2.09
CA HIS A 133 -11.90 -14.11 -3.26
C HIS A 133 -10.85 -13.00 -3.21
N VAL A 134 -10.37 -12.59 -4.38
CA VAL A 134 -9.41 -11.50 -4.57
C VAL A 134 -9.85 -10.62 -5.74
N ALA A 135 -9.62 -9.32 -5.62
CA ALA A 135 -9.86 -8.31 -6.64
C ALA A 135 -8.68 -7.34 -6.74
N ILE A 136 -8.57 -6.62 -7.85
CA ILE A 136 -7.60 -5.54 -8.03
C ILE A 136 -8.32 -4.21 -7.78
N TYR A 137 -7.82 -3.39 -6.85
CA TYR A 137 -8.38 -2.07 -6.59
C TYR A 137 -8.05 -1.10 -7.72
N MET A 138 -9.06 -0.39 -8.23
CA MET A 138 -8.93 0.55 -9.35
C MET A 138 -8.89 2.03 -8.89
N GLY A 139 -9.11 2.31 -7.61
CA GLY A 139 -9.40 3.66 -7.13
C GLY A 139 -10.91 3.94 -7.03
N GLY A 140 -11.29 4.92 -6.20
CA GLY A 140 -12.68 5.37 -6.07
C GLY A 140 -13.65 4.29 -5.58
N GLY A 141 -13.16 3.28 -4.85
CA GLY A 141 -13.97 2.14 -4.40
C GLY A 141 -14.21 1.06 -5.46
N ASN A 142 -13.67 1.23 -6.68
CA ASN A 142 -13.89 0.26 -7.77
C ASN A 142 -12.91 -0.91 -7.70
N LEU A 143 -13.39 -2.08 -8.12
CA LEU A 143 -12.70 -3.36 -8.11
C LEU A 143 -12.75 -3.99 -9.51
N LEU A 144 -11.60 -4.36 -10.05
CA LEU A 144 -11.49 -5.22 -11.23
C LEU A 144 -11.32 -6.67 -10.79
N GLN A 145 -12.26 -7.53 -11.17
CA GLN A 145 -12.33 -8.90 -10.66
C GLN A 145 -13.14 -9.82 -11.56
N THR A 146 -13.09 -11.13 -11.31
CA THR A 146 -13.95 -12.13 -11.96
C THR A 146 -14.60 -13.06 -10.96
N TYR A 147 -15.91 -13.30 -11.12
CA TYR A 147 -16.69 -14.24 -10.31
C TYR A 147 -18.00 -14.58 -11.01
N GLY A 148 -18.46 -15.84 -10.92
CA GLY A 148 -19.78 -16.25 -11.41
C GLY A 148 -20.05 -15.94 -12.90
N ALA A 149 -21.32 -15.95 -13.30
CA ALA A 149 -21.71 -15.99 -14.71
C ALA A 149 -21.29 -14.80 -15.59
N GLY A 150 -20.94 -13.65 -15.02
CA GLY A 150 -20.56 -12.47 -15.81
C GLY A 150 -19.06 -12.20 -15.86
N GLY A 151 -18.23 -13.17 -15.50
CA GLY A 151 -16.80 -13.15 -15.80
C GLY A 151 -16.05 -11.96 -15.19
N VAL A 152 -14.99 -11.54 -15.90
CA VAL A 152 -14.19 -10.36 -15.56
C VAL A 152 -15.04 -9.11 -15.74
N ARG A 153 -15.13 -8.29 -14.69
CA ARG A 153 -15.96 -7.10 -14.64
C ARG A 153 -15.42 -6.09 -13.63
N ILE A 154 -16.03 -4.91 -13.65
CA ILE A 154 -15.79 -3.87 -12.65
C ILE A 154 -17.00 -3.79 -11.73
N THR A 155 -16.76 -3.73 -10.43
CA THR A 155 -17.80 -3.55 -9.40
C THR A 155 -17.34 -2.56 -8.35
N ASN A 156 -18.25 -2.08 -7.50
CA ASN A 156 -17.90 -1.24 -6.38
C ASN A 156 -17.76 -2.05 -5.07
N MET A 157 -16.72 -1.78 -4.29
CA MET A 157 -16.45 -2.48 -3.02
C MET A 157 -17.43 -2.11 -1.90
N HIS A 158 -18.15 -1.00 -2.05
CA HIS A 158 -19.11 -0.50 -1.06
C HIS A 158 -20.54 -0.95 -1.37
N SER A 159 -20.78 -1.68 -2.47
CA SER A 159 -22.11 -2.15 -2.86
C SER A 159 -22.28 -3.66 -2.71
N GLY A 160 -23.53 -4.07 -2.48
CA GLY A 160 -23.93 -5.47 -2.37
C GLY A 160 -23.12 -6.24 -1.33
N THR A 161 -22.81 -7.50 -1.63
CA THR A 161 -22.10 -8.39 -0.69
C THR A 161 -20.65 -7.97 -0.42
N TRP A 162 -20.03 -7.12 -1.26
CA TRP A 162 -18.61 -6.74 -1.10
C TRP A 162 -18.38 -5.84 0.10
N SER A 163 -19.37 -5.02 0.45
CA SER A 163 -19.30 -4.05 1.55
C SER A 163 -18.96 -4.71 2.89
N SER A 164 -19.62 -5.82 3.21
CA SER A 164 -19.50 -6.55 4.48
C SER A 164 -18.42 -7.64 4.49
N ARG A 165 -17.86 -7.99 3.33
CA ARG A 165 -16.96 -9.15 3.17
C ARG A 165 -15.48 -8.80 3.10
N TYR A 166 -15.12 -7.51 3.09
CA TYR A 166 -13.71 -7.09 3.07
C TYR A 166 -12.95 -7.70 4.25
N MET A 167 -11.77 -8.26 3.98
CA MET A 167 -10.90 -8.83 5.01
C MET A 167 -9.60 -8.06 5.14
N THR A 168 -8.86 -7.91 4.05
CA THR A 168 -7.52 -7.32 4.06
C THR A 168 -7.15 -6.84 2.66
N ALA A 169 -6.05 -6.09 2.57
CA ALA A 169 -5.46 -5.67 1.31
C ALA A 169 -3.93 -5.82 1.34
N ARG A 170 -3.35 -6.09 0.16
CA ARG A 170 -1.91 -6.26 -0.03
C ARG A 170 -1.40 -5.42 -1.19
N ARG A 171 -0.24 -4.80 -0.97
CA ARG A 171 0.53 -4.11 -2.02
C ARG A 171 1.70 -4.98 -2.44
N VAL A 172 1.77 -5.27 -3.73
CA VAL A 172 2.78 -6.13 -4.36
C VAL A 172 3.55 -5.44 -5.49
N LEU A 173 3.28 -4.14 -5.70
CA LEU A 173 3.91 -3.28 -6.70
C LEU A 173 4.92 -2.35 -6.07
#